data_AF-A0A1E5JNM9-F1
#
_entry.id   AF-A0A1E5JNM9-F1
#
_cell.length_a   1.000
_cell.length_b   1.000
_cell.length_c   1.000
_cell.angle_alpha   90.00
_cell.angle_beta   90.00
_cell.angle_gamma   90.00
#
_symmetry.space_group_name_H-M   'P 1'
#
loop_
_entity.id
_entity.type
_entity.pdbx_description
1 polymer ?
#
loop_
_entity_poly.entity_id
_entity_poly.type
_entity_poly.pdbx_seq_one_letter_code
_entity_poly.pdbx_strand_id
1 'polypeptide(L)' 'MNSNKSMEEMGVVTEEIIKHMSYYQVNILIHGHTHKPGMTSYQNSSKILKRYVLSDWDDKPQVLCYDNTKGLYFAHL' A
#
# COMPACT_ATOMS: atom_id res chain seq x y z
N MET A 1 27.27 10.64 1.79
CA MET A 1 26.91 11.22 0.48
C MET A 1 26.16 10.15 -0.29
N ASN A 2 24.82 10.22 -0.32
CA ASN A 2 23.97 9.31 -1.09
C ASN A 2 23.01 10.15 -1.94
N SER A 3 23.58 11.13 -2.62
CA SER A 3 22.88 12.25 -3.26
C SER A 3 22.49 11.96 -4.72
N ASN A 4 22.26 10.69 -5.08
CA ASN A 4 21.98 10.26 -6.45
C ASN A 4 21.04 9.04 -6.52
N LYS A 5 20.12 8.88 -5.56
CA LYS A 5 18.91 8.09 -5.81
C LYS A 5 17.78 9.09 -5.93
N SER A 6 17.12 9.14 -7.08
CA SER A 6 15.86 9.86 -7.17
C SER A 6 14.95 9.31 -6.07
N MET A 7 14.25 10.18 -5.34
CA MET A 7 13.31 9.77 -4.30
C MET A 7 12.27 8.75 -4.80
N GLU A 8 12.03 8.70 -6.12
CA GLU A 8 11.16 7.76 -6.80
C GLU A 8 11.58 6.28 -6.70
N GLU A 9 12.86 5.99 -6.43
CA GLU A 9 13.42 4.63 -6.34
C GLU A 9 13.43 4.04 -4.91
N MET A 10 13.06 4.80 -3.87
CA MET A 10 12.99 4.27 -2.50
C MET A 10 11.64 3.61 -2.22
N GLY A 11 11.32 2.58 -3.00
CA GLY A 11 10.17 1.73 -2.78
C GLY A 11 10.32 0.86 -1.53
N VAL A 12 9.19 0.35 -1.04
CA VAL A 12 9.15 -0.69 -0.01
C VAL A 12 9.62 -2.03 -0.57
N VAL A 13 10.37 -2.79 0.22
CA VAL A 13 10.82 -4.16 -0.12
C VAL A 13 9.65 -5.12 0.08
N THR A 14 9.22 -5.79 -0.98
CA THR A 14 8.03 -6.66 -0.98
C THR A 14 8.15 -7.81 0.04
N GLU A 15 9.33 -8.39 0.18
CA GLU A 15 9.60 -9.48 1.10
C GLU A 15 9.40 -9.05 2.56
N GLU A 16 9.84 -7.84 2.92
CA GLU A 16 9.63 -7.29 4.28
C GLU A 16 8.16 -6.97 4.54
N ILE A 17 7.41 -6.51 3.53
CA ILE A 17 5.95 -6.34 3.65
C ILE A 17 5.29 -7.68 3.97
N ILE A 18 5.55 -8.72 3.17
CA ILE A 18 4.92 -10.04 3.34
C ILE A 18 5.30 -10.64 4.71
N LYS A 19 6.56 -10.50 5.10
CA LYS A 19 7.08 -10.95 6.41
C LYS A 19 6.40 -10.22 7.57
N HIS A 20 6.29 -8.89 7.52
CA HIS A 20 5.59 -8.11 8.56
C HIS A 20 4.11 -8.46 8.62
N MET A 21 3.42 -8.54 7.48
CA MET A 21 2.01 -8.93 7.43
C MET A 21 1.78 -10.32 8.02
N SER A 22 2.68 -11.26 7.72
CA SER A 22 2.64 -12.63 8.28
C SER A 22 2.90 -12.64 9.78
N TYR A 23 3.90 -11.88 10.25
CA TYR A 23 4.25 -11.75 11.66
C TYR A 23 3.10 -11.21 12.50
N TYR A 24 2.46 -10.13 12.04
CA TYR A 24 1.29 -9.53 12.70
C TYR A 24 -0.03 -10.25 12.37
N GLN A 25 0.01 -11.32 11.56
CA GLN A 25 -1.16 -12.10 11.16
C GLN A 25 -2.27 -11.27 10.49
N VAL A 26 -1.91 -10.22 9.76
CA VAL A 26 -2.85 -9.36 9.04
C VAL A 26 -2.88 -9.70 7.55
N ASN A 27 -4.08 -9.64 6.97
CA ASN A 27 -4.25 -9.82 5.52
C ASN A 27 -4.29 -8.49 4.76
N ILE A 28 -4.38 -7.37 5.47
CA ILE A 28 -4.47 -6.02 4.90
C ILE A 28 -3.41 -5.14 5.56
N LEU A 29 -2.61 -4.47 4.73
CA LEU A 29 -1.68 -3.42 5.12
C LEU A 29 -2.12 -2.11 4.46
N ILE A 30 -2.23 -1.04 5.23
CA ILE A 30 -2.51 0.31 4.74
C ILE A 30 -1.34 1.20 5.16
N HIS A 31 -0.67 1.88 4.22
CA HIS A 31 0.44 2.80 4.53
C HIS A 31 0.53 3.93 3.49
N GLY A 32 1.34 4.95 3.76
CA GLY A 32 1.64 6.05 2.81
C GLY A 32 3.13 6.07 2.43
N HIS A 33 3.72 7.26 2.42
CA HIS A 33 5.15 7.56 2.26
C HIS A 33 5.75 7.33 0.86
N THR A 34 5.26 6.37 0.07
CA THR A 34 5.87 6.04 -1.22
C THR A 34 5.37 6.87 -2.40
N HIS A 35 4.42 7.80 -2.19
CA HIS A 35 3.84 8.66 -3.23
C HIS A 35 3.26 7.88 -4.44
N LYS A 36 2.79 6.64 -4.21
CA LYS A 36 2.34 5.70 -5.25
C LYS A 36 0.98 5.09 -4.86
N PRO A 37 -0.11 5.87 -4.86
CA PRO A 37 -1.41 5.39 -4.41
C PRO A 37 -1.88 4.17 -5.19
N GLY A 38 -2.57 3.26 -4.51
CA GLY A 38 -3.18 2.11 -5.15
C GLY A 38 -3.20 0.86 -4.28
N MET A 39 -3.69 -0.23 -4.87
CA MET A 39 -3.79 -1.53 -4.22
C MET A 39 -2.92 -2.56 -4.93
N THR A 40 -2.14 -3.31 -4.17
CA THR A 40 -1.37 -4.46 -4.65
C THR A 40 -1.80 -5.71 -3.88
N SER A 41 -2.04 -6.82 -4.57
CA SER A 41 -2.32 -8.11 -3.96
C SER A 41 -1.11 -9.04 -4.05
N TYR A 42 -0.85 -9.80 -2.99
CA TYR A 42 0.19 -10.83 -2.94
C TYR A 42 -0.43 -12.18 -2.60
N GLN A 43 0.04 -13.22 -3.27
CA GLN A 43 -0.26 -14.61 -2.90
C GLN A 43 0.80 -15.07 -1.88
N ASN A 44 0.37 -15.41 -0.67
CA ASN A 44 1.24 -15.99 0.35
C ASN A 44 0.63 -17.30 0.86
N SER A 45 1.15 -18.43 0.36
CA SER A 45 0.56 -19.76 0.56
C SER A 45 -0.92 -19.77 0.17
N SER A 46 -1.83 -20.06 1.11
CA SER A 46 -3.28 -20.09 0.90
C SER A 46 -3.97 -18.75 1.23
N LYS A 47 -3.23 -17.70 1.60
CA LYS A 47 -3.77 -16.38 1.95
C LYS A 47 -3.50 -15.36 0.85
N ILE A 48 -4.50 -14.51 0.60
CA ILE A 48 -4.35 -13.30 -0.20
C ILE A 48 -4.06 -12.14 0.74
N LEU A 49 -2.91 -11.50 0.56
CA LEU A 49 -2.52 -10.29 1.28
C LEU A 49 -2.79 -9.08 0.39
N LYS A 50 -3.31 -7.99 0.94
CA LYS A 50 -3.59 -6.74 0.22
C LYS A 50 -2.81 -5.59 0.85
N ARG A 51 -2.08 -4.84 0.04
CA ARG A 51 -1.40 -3.60 0.42
C ARG A 51 -2.09 -2.43 -0.26
N TYR A 52 -2.56 -1.49 0.54
CA TYR A 52 -3.11 -0.22 0.10
C TYR A 52 -2.10 0.88 0.41
N VAL A 53 -1.70 1.61 -0.63
CA VAL A 53 -0.88 2.81 -0.51
C VAL A 53 -1.79 4.03 -0.58
N LEU A 54 -1.78 4.85 0.45
CA LEU A 54 -2.55 6.08 0.52
C LEU A 54 -1.99 7.12 -0.45
N SER A 55 -2.91 7.90 -1.04
CA SER A 55 -2.57 9.06 -1.86
C SER A 55 -1.96 10.16 -1.01
N ASP A 56 -1.12 10.96 -1.66
CA ASP A 56 -0.75 12.26 -1.12
C ASP A 56 -1.89 13.25 -1.26
N TRP A 57 -1.69 14.40 -0.63
CA TRP A 57 -2.58 15.54 -0.67
C TRP A 57 -2.15 16.45 -1.82
N ASP A 58 -2.02 15.87 -3.01
CA ASP A 58 -1.68 16.56 -4.25
C ASP A 58 -2.93 17.10 -4.95
N ASP A 59 -2.78 17.58 -6.19
CA ASP A 59 -3.88 18.15 -6.97
C ASP A 59 -4.96 17.12 -7.38
N LYS A 60 -4.70 15.82 -7.21
CA LYS A 60 -5.60 14.72 -7.59
C LYS A 60 -5.66 13.66 -6.50
N PRO A 61 -6.12 14.03 -5.28
CA PRO A 61 -6.09 13.13 -4.15
C PRO A 61 -7.04 11.95 -4.34
N GLN A 62 -6.62 10.77 -3.92
CA GLN A 62 -7.49 9.61 -3.77
C GLN A 62 -7.78 9.34 -2.31
N VAL A 63 -9.06 9.14 -1.98
CA VAL A 63 -9.51 8.81 -0.63
C VAL A 63 -9.70 7.30 -0.54
N LEU A 64 -9.11 6.66 0.48
CA LEU A 64 -9.39 5.27 0.79
C LEU A 64 -10.67 5.20 1.65
N CYS A 65 -11.72 4.63 1.07
CA CYS A 65 -13.02 4.47 1.70
C CYS A 65 -13.27 3.01 2.09
N TYR A 66 -14.11 2.81 3.10
CA TYR A 66 -14.65 1.50 3.46
C TYR A 66 -16.17 1.52 3.34
N ASP A 67 -16.71 0.46 2.77
CA ASP A 67 -18.14 0.16 2.75
C ASP A 67 -18.34 -1.33 3.08
N ASN A 68 -19.39 -1.65 3.84
CA ASN A 68 -19.64 -3.03 4.28
C ASN A 68 -19.84 -4.01 3.12
N THR A 69 -20.33 -3.54 1.98
CA THR A 69 -20.59 -4.39 0.79
C THR A 69 -19.40 -4.45 -0.16
N LYS A 70 -18.63 -3.36 -0.27
CA LYS A 70 -17.50 -3.26 -1.21
C LYS A 70 -16.14 -3.58 -0.58
N GLY A 71 -16.04 -3.52 0.74
CA GLY A 71 -14.77 -3.51 1.43
C GLY A 71 -14.03 -2.18 1.23
N LEU A 72 -12.69 -2.24 1.19
CA LEU A 72 -11.82 -1.08 0.96
C LEU A 72 -11.71 -0.74 -0.54
N TYR A 73 -11.97 0.51 -0.90
CA TYR A 73 -11.88 1.01 -2.28
C TYR A 73 -11.37 2.46 -2.31
N PHE A 74 -10.70 2.84 -3.40
CA PHE A 74 -10.30 4.23 -3.64
C PHE A 74 -11.41 5.00 -4.35
N ALA A 75 -11.69 6.21 -3.88
CA ALA A 75 -12.57 7.18 -4.53
C ALA A 75 -11.76 8.42 -4.92
N HIS A 76 -12.16 9.05 -6.02
CA HIS A 76 -11.70 10.39 -6.40
C HIS A 76 -12.69 11.42 -5.89
N LEU A 77 -12.18 12.59 -5.47
CA LEU A 77 -12.98 13.77 -5.16
C LEU A 77 -13.29 14.56 -6.43
#